data_AF-F6CV46-F1
#
_entry.id   AF-F6CV46-F1
#
_cell.length_a   1.000
_cell.length_b   1.000
_cell.length_c   1.000
_cell.angle_alpha   90.00
_cell.angle_beta   90.00
_cell.angle_gamma   90.00
#
_symmetry.space_group_name_H-M   'P 1'
#
loop_
_entity.id
_entity.type
_entity.pdbx_description
1 polymer ?
#
loop_
_entity_poly.entity_id
_entity_poly.type
_entity_poly.pdbx_seq_one_letter_code
_entity_poly.pdbx_strand_id
1 'polypeptide(L)'
;MSEYNTLFEFDASWKVTQLVVTRALDEVQSGLLVTFAQEEQSITLAFEHIDDPQNIMELMDFQQVTVSEECNVERDFSTIKVELFCDSYAEFWCDAVTTKQIDS
;
A
#
# COMPACT_ATOMS: atom_id res chain seq x y z
N MET A 1 -12.97 -10.89 16.46
CA MET A 1 -11.68 -10.49 15.88
C MET A 1 -11.87 -10.57 14.40
N SER A 2 -11.52 -9.52 13.65
CA SER A 2 -11.55 -9.60 12.20
C SER A 2 -10.58 -10.69 11.73
N GLU A 3 -11.01 -11.48 10.76
CA GLU A 3 -10.15 -12.45 10.08
C GLU A 3 -9.48 -11.72 8.92
N TYR A 4 -8.18 -11.92 8.72
CA TYR A 4 -7.42 -11.30 7.63
C TYR A 4 -6.76 -12.39 6.79
N ASN A 5 -6.81 -12.22 5.47
CA ASN A 5 -6.09 -13.06 4.52
C ASN A 5 -4.87 -12.29 3.99
N THR A 6 -3.66 -12.78 4.28
CA THR A 6 -2.43 -12.19 3.76
C THR A 6 -2.36 -12.34 2.24
N LEU A 7 -2.28 -11.22 1.53
CA LEU A 7 -2.12 -11.18 0.08
C LEU A 7 -0.64 -11.17 -0.31
N PHE A 8 0.14 -10.32 0.37
CA PHE A 8 1.57 -10.14 0.11
C PHE A 8 2.33 -9.92 1.42
N GLU A 9 3.54 -10.45 1.47
CA GLU A 9 4.49 -10.20 2.55
C GLU A 9 5.88 -10.06 1.93
N PHE A 10 6.55 -8.93 2.18
CA PHE A 10 7.87 -8.66 1.63
C PHE A 10 8.71 -7.80 2.56
N ASP A 11 10.02 -7.87 2.37
CA ASP A 11 11.01 -7.18 3.20
C ASP A 11 11.73 -6.05 2.43
N ALA A 12 12.68 -5.41 3.11
CA ALA A 12 13.51 -4.32 2.59
C ALA A 12 14.30 -4.65 1.30
N SER A 13 14.31 -5.90 0.82
CA SER A 13 14.82 -6.24 -0.52
C SER A 13 13.98 -5.62 -1.64
N TRP A 14 12.69 -5.38 -1.40
CA TRP A 14 11.82 -4.62 -2.30
C TRP A 14 12.11 -3.13 -2.18
N LYS A 15 12.07 -2.41 -3.31
CA LYS A 15 12.32 -0.97 -3.35
C LYS A 15 11.09 -0.23 -3.85
N VAL A 16 10.82 0.93 -3.26
CA VAL A 16 9.87 1.89 -3.83
C VAL A 16 10.48 2.42 -5.13
N THR A 17 9.88 2.08 -6.27
CA THR A 17 10.34 2.50 -7.60
C THR A 17 9.51 3.63 -8.17
N GLN A 18 8.28 3.81 -7.69
CA GLN A 18 7.40 4.86 -8.14
C GLN A 18 6.51 5.35 -6.99
N LEU A 19 6.36 6.68 -6.92
CA LEU A 19 5.43 7.37 -6.02
C LEU A 19 4.69 8.44 -6.84
N VAL A 20 3.38 8.27 -7.02
CA VAL A 20 2.54 9.19 -7.80
C VAL A 20 1.48 9.77 -6.89
N VAL A 21 1.50 11.09 -6.73
CA VAL A 21 0.42 11.82 -6.05
C VAL A 21 -0.50 12.40 -7.13
N THR A 22 -1.78 12.07 -7.08
CA THR A 22 -2.81 12.61 -7.96
C THR A 22 -3.72 13.52 -7.15
N ARG A 23 -4.14 14.63 -7.74
CA ARG A 23 -5.15 15.51 -7.15
C ARG A 23 -6.05 16.01 -8.26
N ALA A 24 -7.32 15.64 -8.21
CA ALA A 24 -8.30 16.18 -9.15
C ALA A 24 -8.55 17.67 -8.82
N LEU A 25 -8.80 18.49 -9.85
CA LEU A 25 -8.93 19.95 -9.70
C LEU A 25 -10.17 20.37 -8.88
N ASP A 26 -11.16 19.49 -8.80
CA ASP A 26 -12.42 19.64 -8.10
C ASP A 26 -12.48 18.90 -6.75
N GLU A 27 -11.44 18.14 -6.39
CA GLU A 27 -11.39 17.39 -5.15
C GLU A 27 -10.40 17.98 -4.14
N VAL A 28 -10.80 17.96 -2.87
CA VAL A 28 -9.93 18.41 -1.77
C VAL A 28 -8.84 17.37 -1.49
N GLN A 29 -9.18 16.10 -1.65
CA GLN A 29 -8.35 14.96 -1.28
C GLN A 29 -7.40 14.56 -2.42
N SER A 30 -6.31 13.89 -2.05
CA SER A 30 -5.32 13.41 -3.02
C SER A 30 -5.32 11.89 -3.06
N GLY A 31 -5.07 11.33 -4.25
CA GLY A 31 -4.73 9.93 -4.41
C GLY A 31 -3.22 9.73 -4.35
N LEU A 32 -2.79 8.54 -3.94
CA LEU A 32 -1.41 8.11 -3.97
C LEU A 32 -1.31 6.70 -4.55
N LEU A 33 -0.34 6.53 -5.44
CA LEU A 33 0.13 5.22 -5.87
C LEU A 33 1.56 5.02 -5.39
N VAL A 34 1.82 3.93 -4.67
CA VAL A 34 3.17 3.52 -4.27
C VAL A 34 3.48 2.17 -4.90
N THR A 35 4.51 2.11 -5.72
CA THR A 35 4.95 0.88 -6.37
C THR A 35 6.24 0.38 -5.74
N PHE A 36 6.18 -0.83 -5.20
CA PHE A 36 7.32 -1.62 -4.76
C PHE A 36 7.73 -2.57 -5.89
N ALA A 37 9.03 -2.78 -6.10
CA ALA A 37 9.51 -3.77 -7.05
C ALA A 37 10.71 -4.54 -6.53
N GLN A 38 10.81 -5.79 -6.99
CA GLN A 38 11.94 -6.69 -6.82
C GLN A 38 12.09 -7.50 -8.10
N GLU A 39 13.27 -7.46 -8.73
CA GLU A 39 13.68 -8.20 -9.94
C GLU A 39 12.58 -8.39 -11.00
N GLU A 40 11.74 -9.42 -10.85
CA GLU A 40 10.72 -9.84 -11.81
C GLU A 40 9.28 -9.45 -11.43
N GLN A 41 9.06 -8.77 -10.31
CA GLN A 41 7.72 -8.44 -9.82
C GLN A 41 7.64 -7.00 -9.30
N SER A 42 6.46 -6.40 -9.48
CA SER A 42 6.07 -5.14 -8.85
C SER A 42 4.69 -5.25 -8.22
N ILE A 43 4.51 -4.57 -7.09
CA ILE A 43 3.26 -4.43 -6.34
C ILE A 43 2.98 -2.93 -6.22
N THR A 44 1.80 -2.50 -6.65
CA THR A 44 1.35 -1.12 -6.51
C THR A 44 0.19 -1.06 -5.53
N LEU A 45 0.35 -0.27 -4.48
CA LEU A 45 -0.69 0.07 -3.52
C LEU A 45 -1.33 1.40 -3.93
N ALA A 46 -2.66 1.42 -4.00
CA ALA A 46 -3.43 2.62 -4.30
C ALA A 46 -4.18 3.06 -3.05
N PHE A 47 -3.91 4.30 -2.64
CA PHE A 47 -4.57 4.95 -1.51
C PHE A 47 -5.37 6.12 -2.08
N GLU A 48 -6.68 6.00 -2.02
CA GLU A 48 -7.62 7.04 -2.40
C GLU A 48 -7.91 7.89 -1.16
N HIS A 49 -8.27 9.16 -1.37
CA HIS A 49 -8.74 10.04 -0.30
C HIS A 49 -7.73 10.31 0.85
N ILE A 50 -6.43 10.44 0.56
CA ILE A 50 -5.44 10.79 1.58
C ILE A 50 -5.56 12.26 1.98
N ASP A 51 -5.74 12.49 3.28
CA ASP A 51 -5.76 13.83 3.89
C ASP A 51 -4.35 14.35 4.26
N ASP A 52 -3.40 13.46 4.61
CA ASP A 52 -2.00 13.82 4.94
C ASP A 52 -0.96 12.85 4.34
N PRO A 53 -0.11 13.31 3.40
CA PRO A 53 0.96 12.52 2.80
C PRO A 53 2.13 12.15 3.75
N GLN A 54 2.25 12.75 4.95
CA GLN A 54 3.39 12.49 5.85
C GLN A 54 3.53 11.01 6.23
N ASN A 55 2.40 10.31 6.35
CA ASN A 55 2.33 8.88 6.64
C ASN A 55 3.03 8.00 5.60
N ILE A 56 3.26 8.53 4.38
CA ILE A 56 3.83 7.79 3.25
C ILE A 56 5.36 7.71 3.36
N MET A 57 6.00 8.61 4.10
CA MET A 57 7.45 8.57 4.25
C MET A 57 7.93 7.26 4.87
N GLU A 58 7.13 6.66 5.74
CA GLU A 58 7.42 5.39 6.38
C GLU A 58 7.43 4.22 5.37
N LEU A 59 6.67 4.33 4.27
CA LEU A 59 6.70 3.37 3.15
C LEU A 59 8.04 3.36 2.39
N MET A 60 8.91 4.35 2.61
CA MET A 60 10.23 4.40 1.96
C MET A 60 11.35 3.78 2.80
N ASP A 61 11.15 3.60 4.11
CA ASP A 61 12.18 3.11 5.05
C ASP A 61 11.67 1.93 5.89
N PHE A 62 11.01 0.98 5.21
CA PHE A 62 10.44 -0.20 5.83
C PHE A 62 11.46 -1.34 5.97
N GLN A 63 11.31 -2.13 7.02
CA GLN A 63 11.97 -3.41 7.18
C GLN A 63 11.11 -4.55 6.63
N GLN A 64 9.80 -4.50 6.91
CA GLN A 64 8.83 -5.47 6.44
C GLN A 64 7.48 -4.80 6.16
N VAL A 65 6.81 -5.27 5.11
CA VAL A 65 5.45 -4.86 4.75
C VAL A 65 4.59 -6.11 4.60
N THR A 66 3.42 -6.08 5.23
CA THR A 66 2.38 -7.09 5.09
C THR A 66 1.12 -6.45 4.55
N VAL A 67 0.61 -6.96 3.44
CA VAL A 67 -0.64 -6.52 2.81
C VAL A 67 -1.66 -7.62 2.99
N SER A 68 -2.77 -7.32 3.65
CA SER A 68 -3.82 -8.29 3.98
C SER A 68 -5.19 -7.75 3.62
N GLU A 69 -6.10 -8.61 3.23
CA GLU A 69 -7.51 -8.27 3.01
C GLU A 69 -8.34 -8.74 4.21
N GLU A 70 -9.23 -7.89 4.72
CA GLU A 70 -10.19 -8.25 5.76
C GLU A 70 -11.26 -9.20 5.20
N CYS A 71 -11.42 -10.36 5.82
CA CYS A 71 -12.40 -11.37 5.47
C CYS A 71 -13.75 -11.07 6.12
N ASN A 72 -14.84 -11.47 5.45
CA ASN A 72 -16.21 -11.43 5.98
C ASN A 72 -16.74 -10.02 6.31
N VAL A 73 -16.31 -9.00 5.56
CA VAL A 73 -16.83 -7.63 5.67
C VAL A 73 -17.98 -7.40 4.70
N GLU A 74 -19.08 -6.81 5.18
CA GLU A 74 -20.17 -6.29 4.34
C GLU A 74 -19.88 -4.87 3.79
N ARG A 75 -18.63 -4.39 3.94
CA ARG A 75 -18.21 -3.06 3.50
C ARG A 75 -17.63 -3.13 2.10
N ASP A 76 -18.02 -2.16 1.26
CA ASP A 76 -17.60 -2.09 -0.14
C ASP A 76 -16.24 -1.40 -0.37
N PHE A 77 -15.63 -0.79 0.66
CA PHE A 77 -14.40 0.04 0.53
C PHE A 77 -13.39 -0.22 1.66
N SER A 78 -12.11 0.00 1.33
CA SER A 78 -10.96 -0.03 2.24
C SER A 78 -10.84 -1.32 3.07
N THR A 79 -10.93 -2.47 2.41
CA THR A 79 -10.77 -3.80 3.04
C THR A 79 -9.31 -4.26 3.10
N ILE A 80 -8.39 -3.56 2.43
CA ILE A 80 -6.99 -3.95 2.36
C ILE A 80 -6.19 -3.16 3.40
N LYS A 81 -5.64 -3.88 4.37
CA LYS A 81 -4.77 -3.39 5.42
C LYS A 81 -3.31 -3.56 5.02
N VAL A 82 -2.52 -2.52 5.22
CA VAL A 82 -1.07 -2.49 4.98
C VAL A 82 -0.39 -2.25 6.32
N GLU A 83 0.35 -3.23 6.78
CA GLU A 83 1.14 -3.18 8.01
C GLU A 83 2.59 -2.96 7.65
N LEU A 84 3.22 -1.99 8.31
CA LEU A 84 4.59 -1.60 8.04
C LEU A 84 5.40 -1.64 9.32
N PHE A 85 6.47 -2.41 9.28
CA PHE A 85 7.45 -2.48 10.36
C PHE A 85 8.70 -1.73 9.92
N CYS A 86 9.00 -0.62 10.61
CA CYS A 86 10.27 0.10 10.52
C CYS A 86 10.85 0.29 11.93
N ASP A 87 11.39 1.47 12.26
CA ASP A 87 11.72 1.85 13.63
C ASP A 87 10.47 1.94 14.54
N SER A 88 9.30 2.16 13.93
CA SER A 88 7.98 2.08 14.55
C SER A 88 7.03 1.18 13.74
N TYR A 89 5.96 0.73 14.36
CA TYR A 89 4.86 0.06 13.65
C TYR A 89 3.91 1.12 13.10
N ALA A 90 3.54 0.97 11.83
CA ALA A 90 2.52 1.79 11.18
C ALA A 90 1.50 0.90 10.45
N GLU A 91 0.27 1.39 10.39
CA GLU A 91 -0.83 0.70 9.73
C GLU A 91 -1.59 1.68 8.84
N PHE A 92 -1.84 1.25 7.60
CA PHE A 92 -2.58 2.01 6.61
C PHE A 92 -3.67 1.14 6.00
N TRP A 93 -4.67 1.79 5.41
CA TRP A 93 -5.69 1.12 4.61
C TRP A 93 -5.55 1.61 3.18
N CYS A 94 -5.49 0.68 2.24
CA CYS A 94 -5.43 0.99 0.82
C CYS A 94 -6.70 0.49 0.13
N ASP A 95 -7.08 1.15 -0.95
CA ASP A 95 -8.31 0.89 -1.68
C ASP A 95 -8.11 -0.16 -2.77
N ALA A 96 -6.89 -0.29 -3.28
CA ALA A 96 -6.55 -1.36 -4.21
C ALA A 96 -5.08 -1.78 -4.14
N VAL A 97 -4.83 -3.04 -4.48
CA VAL A 97 -3.49 -3.59 -4.73
C VAL A 97 -3.44 -4.19 -6.13
N THR A 98 -2.40 -3.84 -6.89
CA THR A 98 -2.15 -4.39 -8.23
C THR A 98 -0.77 -5.03 -8.28
N THR A 99 -0.67 -6.25 -8.81
CA THR A 99 0.61 -6.90 -9.09
C THR A 99 0.87 -6.91 -10.59
N LYS A 100 2.13 -6.70 -10.98
CA LYS A 100 2.60 -6.83 -12.35
C LYS A 100 3.93 -7.57 -12.40
N GLN A 101 4.04 -8.55 -13.30
CA GLN A 101 5.28 -9.22 -13.63
C GLN A 101 6.12 -8.33 -14.56
N ILE A 102 7.41 -8.19 -14.26
CA ILE A 102 8.35 -7.38 -15.03
C ILE A 102 8.98 -8.31 -16.08
N ASP A 103 8.40 -8.33 -17.28
CA ASP A 103 8.98 -9.07 -18.41
C ASP A 103 10.35 -8.46 -18.76
N SER A 104 11.40 -9.29 -18.63
CA SER A 104 12.81 -8.93 -18.87
C SER A 104 13.21 -8.97 -20.34
#